data_AF-A0A6B3CAP4-F1
#
_entry.id   AF-A0A6B3CAP4-F1
#
_cell.length_a   1.000
_cell.length_b   1.000
_cell.length_c   1.000
_cell.angle_alpha   90.00
_cell.angle_beta   90.00
_cell.angle_gamma   90.00
#
_symmetry.space_group_name_H-M   'P 1'
#
loop_
_entity.id
_entity.type
_entity.pdbx_description
1 polymer ?
#
loop_
_entity_poly.entity_id
_entity_poly.type
_entity_poly.pdbx_seq_one_letter_code
_entity_poly.pdbx_strand_id
1 'polypeptide(L)'
;KLLIGGGMMFTFLKAQGHEVGSSLLEEDQVDTVKGYLAQAQEAGVEIVLPVDTLVAPEFGSDDYQVVAVDAIPAGTMGLDIGPKSAALFREAILAAKTIAWNGPMGVFERPAYAEGTKAVAQALVDTDG
;
A
#
# COMPACT_ATOMS: atom_id res chain seq x y z
N LYS A 1 0.62 5.47 14.38
CA LYS A 1 0.23 5.35 12.96
C LYS A 1 0.32 3.89 12.56
N LEU A 2 -0.53 3.42 11.65
CA LEU A 2 -0.46 2.09 11.05
C LEU A 2 -0.38 2.26 9.53
N LEU A 3 0.72 1.84 8.92
CA LEU A 3 0.97 1.96 7.49
C LEU A 3 0.60 0.62 6.84
N ILE A 4 -0.31 0.62 5.87
CA ILE A 4 -0.76 -0.60 5.19
C ILE A 4 -0.32 -0.56 3.74
N GLY A 5 0.48 -1.53 3.30
CA GLY A 5 0.89 -1.71 1.90
C GLY A 5 0.71 -3.15 1.44
N GLY A 6 1.31 -3.50 0.29
CA GLY A 6 1.19 -4.83 -0.30
C GLY A 6 -0.25 -5.17 -0.70
N GLY A 7 -0.54 -6.44 -0.97
CA GLY A 7 -1.86 -6.86 -1.45
C GLY A 7 -3.02 -6.49 -0.51
N MET A 8 -2.76 -6.47 0.81
CA MET A 8 -3.77 -6.11 1.81
C MET A 8 -4.35 -4.70 1.59
N MET A 9 -3.59 -3.77 1.02
CA MET A 9 -4.06 -2.41 0.78
C MET A 9 -5.32 -2.36 -0.09
N PHE A 10 -5.48 -3.31 -1.03
CA PHE A 10 -6.62 -3.28 -1.96
C PHE A 10 -7.94 -3.63 -1.28
N THR A 11 -7.93 -4.49 -0.26
CA THR A 11 -9.12 -4.73 0.58
C THR A 11 -9.50 -3.47 1.38
N PHE A 12 -8.51 -2.71 1.87
CA PHE A 12 -8.75 -1.41 2.53
C PHE A 12 -9.28 -0.35 1.56
N LEU A 13 -8.71 -0.25 0.37
CA LEU A 13 -9.17 0.67 -0.67
C LEU A 13 -10.60 0.32 -1.13
N LYS A 14 -10.91 -0.97 -1.32
CA LYS A 14 -12.27 -1.42 -1.66
C LYS A 14 -13.26 -1.11 -0.53
N ALA A 15 -12.84 -1.25 0.73
CA ALA A 15 -13.65 -0.84 1.90
C ALA A 15 -13.96 0.66 1.93
N GLN A 16 -13.09 1.51 1.37
CA GLN A 16 -13.29 2.95 1.19
C GLN A 16 -14.09 3.30 -0.08
N GLY A 17 -14.46 2.31 -0.90
CA GLY A 17 -15.25 2.51 -2.12
C GLY A 17 -14.43 2.73 -3.39
N HIS A 18 -13.12 2.51 -3.36
CA HIS A 18 -12.30 2.56 -4.56
C HIS A 18 -12.45 1.30 -5.42
N GLU A 19 -12.31 1.46 -6.74
CA GLU A 19 -12.13 0.33 -7.66
C GLU A 19 -10.68 -0.12 -7.69
N VAL A 20 -10.44 -1.43 -7.63
CA VAL A 20 -9.10 -2.02 -7.49
C VAL A 20 -8.69 -2.91 -8.66
N GLY A 21 -9.42 -2.84 -9.78
CA GLY A 21 -9.15 -3.64 -10.97
C GLY A 21 -9.16 -5.14 -10.68
N SER A 22 -8.12 -5.85 -11.10
CA SER A 22 -7.89 -7.26 -10.81
C SER A 22 -6.82 -7.49 -9.72
N SER A 23 -6.62 -6.50 -8.85
CA SER A 23 -5.69 -6.60 -7.72
C SER A 23 -6.14 -7.65 -6.71
N LEU A 24 -5.19 -8.13 -5.89
CA LEU A 24 -5.48 -9.13 -4.85
C LEU A 24 -6.47 -8.57 -3.82
N LEU A 25 -7.70 -9.07 -3.85
CA LEU A 25 -8.82 -8.61 -3.02
C LEU A 25 -9.42 -9.78 -2.25
N GLU A 26 -9.52 -9.63 -0.93
CA GLU A 26 -10.26 -10.53 -0.05
C GLU A 26 -11.68 -9.95 0.15
N GLU A 27 -12.60 -10.26 -0.76
CA GLU A 27 -13.94 -9.65 -0.79
C GLU A 27 -14.75 -9.89 0.50
N ASP A 28 -14.60 -11.07 1.11
CA ASP A 28 -15.25 -11.45 2.37
C ASP A 28 -14.69 -10.68 3.58
N GLN A 29 -13.49 -10.09 3.46
CA GLN A 29 -12.87 -9.29 4.51
C GLN A 29 -13.23 -7.81 4.46
N VAL A 30 -13.90 -7.32 3.40
CA VAL A 30 -14.19 -5.89 3.20
C VAL A 30 -14.96 -5.28 4.38
N ASP A 31 -16.01 -5.93 4.87
CA ASP A 31 -16.80 -5.42 5.98
C ASP A 31 -16.03 -5.47 7.32
N THR A 32 -15.14 -6.45 7.47
CA THR A 32 -14.24 -6.52 8.64
C THR A 32 -13.26 -5.34 8.64
N VAL A 33 -12.68 -5.03 7.48
CA VAL A 33 -11.75 -3.90 7.32
C VAL A 33 -12.42 -2.54 7.55
N LYS A 34 -13.68 -2.36 7.14
CA LYS A 34 -14.47 -1.17 7.53
C LYS A 34 -14.56 -1.01 9.05
N GLY A 35 -14.77 -2.12 9.77
CA GLY A 35 -14.75 -2.15 11.23
C GLY A 35 -13.40 -1.68 11.81
N TYR A 36 -12.28 -2.16 11.24
CA TYR A 36 -10.94 -1.71 11.66
C TYR A 36 -10.68 -0.23 11.40
N LEU A 37 -11.14 0.30 10.26
CA LEU A 37 -11.04 1.73 9.94
C LEU A 37 -11.81 2.57 10.96
N ALA A 38 -13.04 2.16 11.31
CA ALA A 38 -13.86 2.85 12.31
C ALA A 38 -13.22 2.78 13.71
N GLN A 39 -12.75 1.60 14.13
CA GLN A 39 -12.10 1.42 15.43
C GLN A 39 -10.82 2.25 15.54
N ALA A 40 -10.02 2.32 14.47
CA ALA A 40 -8.81 3.14 14.45
C ALA A 40 -9.14 4.63 14.60
N GLN A 41 -10.20 5.11 13.94
CA GLN A 41 -10.69 6.48 14.09
C GLN A 41 -11.13 6.77 15.53
N GLU A 42 -11.92 5.88 16.14
CA GLU A 42 -12.38 6.01 17.53
C GLU A 42 -11.21 6.01 18.53
N ALA A 43 -10.18 5.20 18.27
CA ALA A 43 -8.98 5.10 19.08
C ALA A 43 -7.95 6.22 18.82
N GLY A 44 -8.20 7.13 17.86
CA GLY A 44 -7.25 8.17 17.46
C GLY A 44 -5.98 7.62 16.79
N VAL A 45 -6.05 6.42 16.23
CA VAL A 45 -4.95 5.79 15.49
C VAL A 45 -5.10 6.11 14.01
N GLU A 46 -4.14 6.85 13.47
CA GLU A 46 -4.07 7.14 12.03
C GLU A 46 -3.66 5.86 11.26
N ILE A 47 -4.55 5.36 10.39
CA ILE A 47 -4.24 4.39 9.35
C ILE A 47 -3.85 5.15 8.08
N VAL A 48 -2.63 4.90 7.59
CA VAL A 48 -2.09 5.53 6.39
C VAL A 48 -2.14 4.50 5.26
N LEU A 49 -2.95 4.79 4.24
CA LEU A 49 -3.07 3.98 3.03
C LEU A 49 -2.29 4.62 1.88
N PRO A 50 -1.85 3.84 0.88
CA PRO A 50 -1.21 4.36 -0.32
C PRO A 50 -2.17 5.22 -1.13
N VAL A 51 -1.64 6.23 -1.81
CA VAL A 51 -2.36 7.19 -2.66
C VAL A 51 -2.11 6.97 -4.15
N ASP A 52 -1.09 6.18 -4.48
CA ASP A 52 -0.75 5.73 -5.81
C ASP A 52 -0.18 4.31 -5.78
N THR A 53 -0.28 3.59 -6.88
CA THR A 53 0.18 2.20 -7.03
C THR A 53 0.73 1.97 -8.42
N LEU A 54 1.76 1.12 -8.50
CA LEU A 54 2.25 0.56 -9.75
C LEU A 54 1.31 -0.56 -10.17
N VAL A 55 0.72 -0.43 -11.35
CA VAL A 55 -0.21 -1.41 -11.94
C VAL A 55 0.34 -1.99 -13.23
N ALA A 56 -0.01 -3.24 -13.50
CA ALA A 56 0.28 -3.94 -14.76
C ALA A 56 -0.92 -4.80 -15.18
N PRO A 57 -1.05 -5.17 -16.47
CA PRO A 57 -2.15 -6.02 -16.94
C PRO A 57 -2.08 -7.45 -16.37
N GLU A 58 -0.88 -7.94 -16.09
CA GLU A 58 -0.66 -9.26 -15.49
C GLU A 58 0.60 -9.28 -14.64
N PHE A 59 0.67 -10.27 -13.76
CA PHE A 59 1.85 -10.52 -12.95
C PHE A 59 3.06 -10.77 -13.85
N GLY A 60 3.99 -9.83 -13.82
CA GLY A 60 5.24 -9.98 -14.51
C GLY A 60 5.33 -9.37 -15.90
N SER A 61 4.34 -8.58 -16.28
CA SER A 61 4.42 -7.68 -17.41
C SER A 61 5.50 -6.61 -17.22
N ASP A 62 6.32 -6.40 -18.24
CA ASP A 62 7.23 -5.25 -18.31
C ASP A 62 6.52 -3.95 -18.75
N ASP A 63 5.26 -4.07 -19.21
CA ASP A 63 4.36 -2.94 -19.41
C ASP A 63 3.61 -2.66 -18.10
N TYR A 64 4.05 -1.60 -17.41
CA TYR A 64 3.48 -1.14 -16.15
C TYR A 64 3.43 0.39 -16.11
N GLN A 65 2.55 0.91 -15.27
CA GLN A 65 2.41 2.35 -15.05
C GLN A 65 2.07 2.63 -13.58
N VAL A 66 2.34 3.85 -13.14
CA VAL A 66 1.90 4.35 -11.83
C VAL A 66 0.61 5.13 -12.01
N VAL A 67 -0.41 4.79 -11.23
CA VAL A 67 -1.71 5.46 -11.21
C VAL A 67 -2.11 5.84 -9.79
N ALA A 68 -2.98 6.83 -9.65
CA ALA A 68 -3.62 7.12 -8.37
C ALA A 68 -4.57 5.97 -7.98
N VAL A 69 -4.74 5.72 -6.68
CA VAL A 69 -5.58 4.61 -6.19
C VAL A 69 -7.07 4.77 -6.51
N ASP A 70 -7.52 5.99 -6.81
CA ASP A 70 -8.87 6.30 -7.28
C ASP A 70 -9.04 6.22 -8.80
N ALA A 71 -7.97 5.87 -9.53
CA ALA A 71 -7.92 5.82 -10.99
C ALA A 71 -7.31 4.51 -11.51
N ILE A 72 -7.39 3.41 -10.74
CA ILE A 72 -6.90 2.10 -11.17
C ILE A 72 -7.71 1.60 -12.37
N PRO A 73 -7.09 1.38 -13.56
CA PRO A 73 -7.81 0.91 -14.73
C PRO A 73 -8.36 -0.50 -14.54
N ALA A 74 -9.56 -0.74 -15.10
CA ALA A 74 -10.12 -2.09 -15.17
C ALA A 74 -9.17 -3.04 -15.94
N GLY A 75 -9.04 -4.28 -15.45
CA GLY A 75 -8.15 -5.28 -16.05
C GLY A 75 -6.66 -5.10 -15.75
N THR A 76 -6.30 -4.17 -14.86
CA THR A 76 -4.94 -4.07 -14.31
C THR A 76 -4.94 -4.44 -12.84
N MET A 77 -3.78 -4.91 -12.34
CA MET A 77 -3.56 -5.26 -10.95
C MET A 77 -2.41 -4.45 -10.36
N GLY A 78 -2.55 -4.01 -9.12
CA GLY A 78 -1.49 -3.34 -8.38
C GLY A 78 -0.46 -4.34 -7.84
N LEU A 79 0.82 -3.99 -8.01
CA LEU A 79 1.96 -4.87 -7.76
C LEU A 79 3.02 -4.24 -6.85
N ASP A 80 2.97 -2.93 -6.64
CA ASP A 80 3.79 -2.19 -5.67
C ASP A 80 3.11 -0.85 -5.32
N ILE A 81 3.56 -0.19 -4.26
CA ILE A 81 3.14 1.19 -3.97
C ILE A 81 3.83 2.16 -4.94
N GLY A 82 3.15 3.25 -5.27
CA GLY A 82 3.73 4.30 -6.09
C GLY A 82 4.69 5.21 -5.32
N PRO A 83 5.42 6.10 -6.03
CA PRO A 83 6.40 6.99 -5.44
C PRO A 83 5.80 8.00 -4.45
N LYS A 84 4.54 8.45 -4.63
CA LYS A 84 3.92 9.38 -3.67
C LYS A 84 3.61 8.67 -2.36
N SER A 85 3.13 7.44 -2.44
CA SER A 85 2.86 6.58 -1.27
C SER A 85 4.15 6.22 -0.54
N ALA A 86 5.22 5.92 -1.28
CA ALA A 86 6.54 5.66 -0.70
C ALA A 86 7.07 6.89 0.06
N ALA A 87 6.89 8.10 -0.49
CA ALA A 87 7.26 9.35 0.20
C ALA A 87 6.42 9.58 1.46
N LEU A 88 5.10 9.37 1.39
CA LEU A 88 4.20 9.46 2.54
C LEU A 88 4.59 8.50 3.66
N PHE A 89 4.92 7.25 3.31
CA PHE A 89 5.34 6.24 4.27
C PHE A 89 6.69 6.59 4.88
N ARG A 90 7.63 7.09 4.07
CA ARG A 90 8.92 7.58 4.55
C ARG A 90 8.75 8.70 5.59
N GLU A 91 7.92 9.70 5.32
CA GLU A 91 7.67 10.79 6.27
C GLU A 91 7.12 10.26 7.60
N ALA A 92 6.16 9.33 7.54
CA ALA A 92 5.60 8.70 8.73
C ALA A 92 6.63 7.86 9.51
N ILE A 93 7.54 7.18 8.81
CA ILE A 93 8.63 6.37 9.37
C ILE A 93 9.68 7.24 10.07
N LEU A 94 10.14 8.31 9.42
CA LEU A 94 11.16 9.22 9.98
C LEU A 94 10.66 9.98 11.22
N ALA A 95 9.34 10.18 11.33
CA ALA A 95 8.73 10.80 12.50
C ALA A 95 8.49 9.82 13.67
N ALA A 96 8.67 8.51 13.46
CA ALA A 96 8.38 7.49 14.45
C ALA A 96 9.61 7.16 15.31
N LYS A 97 9.40 7.02 16.62
CA LYS A 97 10.45 6.63 17.57
C LYS A 97 10.66 5.13 17.72
N THR A 98 9.66 4.36 17.32
CA THR A 98 9.66 2.91 17.46
C THR A 98 8.85 2.34 16.31
N ILE A 99 9.42 1.37 15.63
CA ILE A 99 8.89 0.87 14.38
C ILE A 99 8.93 -0.66 14.41
N ALA A 100 7.79 -1.26 14.09
CA ALA A 100 7.67 -2.67 13.81
C ALA A 100 7.20 -2.82 12.36
N TRP A 101 8.01 -3.48 11.54
CA TRP A 101 7.70 -3.70 10.13
C TRP A 101 7.51 -5.18 9.85
N ASN A 102 6.36 -5.53 9.27
CA ASN A 102 6.06 -6.87 8.82
C ASN A 102 5.36 -6.83 7.45
N GLY A 103 5.97 -7.45 6.46
CA GLY A 103 5.43 -7.60 5.10
C GLY A 103 5.94 -6.56 4.09
N PRO A 104 6.21 -6.98 2.84
CA PRO A 104 6.67 -6.07 1.77
C PRO A 104 5.55 -5.16 1.27
N MET A 105 5.92 -4.10 0.53
CA MET A 105 4.96 -3.15 -0.07
C MET A 105 4.48 -3.54 -1.47
N GLY A 106 5.16 -4.50 -2.08
CA GLY A 106 4.88 -4.99 -3.43
C GLY A 106 5.50 -6.37 -3.64
N VAL A 107 5.46 -6.85 -4.88
CA VAL A 107 6.07 -8.13 -5.31
C VAL A 107 7.58 -7.94 -5.46
N PHE A 108 8.26 -7.76 -4.33
CA PHE A 108 9.67 -7.38 -4.26
C PHE A 108 10.64 -8.41 -4.88
N GLU A 109 10.18 -9.66 -5.09
CA GLU A 109 10.94 -10.70 -5.80
C GLU A 109 11.20 -10.32 -7.28
N ARG A 110 10.43 -9.37 -7.83
CA ARG A 110 10.66 -8.81 -9.16
C ARG A 110 11.26 -7.41 -9.05
N PRO A 111 12.43 -7.14 -9.66
CA PRO A 111 13.08 -5.84 -9.56
C PRO A 111 12.20 -4.65 -9.97
N ALA A 112 11.33 -4.81 -10.97
CA ALA A 112 10.41 -3.76 -11.43
C ALA A 112 9.33 -3.38 -10.40
N TYR A 113 9.05 -4.25 -9.42
CA TYR A 113 7.98 -4.08 -8.42
C TYR A 113 8.53 -4.08 -6.98
N ALA A 114 9.82 -3.77 -6.84
CA ALA A 114 10.53 -3.80 -5.56
C ALA A 114 10.81 -2.40 -4.99
N GLU A 115 10.56 -1.34 -5.76
CA GLU A 115 11.00 0.02 -5.41
C GLU A 115 10.26 0.57 -4.18
N GLY A 116 8.97 0.31 -4.04
CA GLY A 116 8.20 0.69 -2.86
C GLY A 116 8.69 -0.03 -1.60
N THR A 117 8.99 -1.33 -1.71
CA THR A 117 9.56 -2.10 -0.59
C THR A 117 10.96 -1.59 -0.21
N LYS A 118 11.82 -1.29 -1.20
CA LYS A 118 13.13 -0.68 -0.97
C LYS A 118 13.02 0.70 -0.33
N ALA A 119 12.08 1.52 -0.76
CA ALA A 119 11.88 2.86 -0.20
C ALA A 119 11.51 2.82 1.29
N VAL A 120 10.63 1.88 1.69
CA VAL A 120 10.30 1.65 3.10
C VAL A 120 11.51 1.12 3.86
N ALA A 121 12.22 0.12 3.32
CA ALA A 121 13.44 -0.41 3.94
C ALA A 121 14.51 0.68 4.13
N GLN A 122 14.71 1.54 3.14
CA GLN A 122 15.65 2.66 3.23
C GLN A 122 15.21 3.69 4.28
N ALA A 123 13.91 3.98 4.39
CA ALA A 123 13.40 4.87 5.45
C ALA A 123 13.66 4.33 6.86
N LEU A 124 13.64 3.01 7.05
CA LEU A 124 14.02 2.37 8.32
C LEU A 124 15.52 2.44 8.61
N VAL A 125 16.37 2.57 7.59
CA VAL A 125 17.81 2.81 7.76
C VAL A 125 18.08 4.27 8.08
N ASP A 126 17.32 5.18 7.47
CA ASP A 126 17.53 6.63 7.59
C ASP A 126 16.90 7.25 8.85
N THR A 127 16.08 6.51 9.57
CA THR A 127 15.46 7.00 10.82
C THR A 127 16.44 6.91 11.98
N ASP A 128 16.42 7.92 12.86
CA ASP A 128 17.33 7.99 14.00
C ASP A 128 16.86 7.17 15.22
N GLY A 129 15.62 6.65 15.19
CA GLY A 129 15.02 5.86 16.30
C GLY A 129 14.74 6.69 17.55
#